data_AF-A0AAE4MCQ2-F1
#
_entry.id   AF-A0AAE4MCQ2-F1
#
_cell.length_a   1.000
_cell.length_b   1.000
_cell.length_c   1.000
_cell.angle_alpha   90.00
_cell.angle_beta   90.00
_cell.angle_gamma   90.00
#
_symmetry.space_group_name_H-M   'P 1'
#
loop_
_entity.id
_entity.type
_entity.pdbx_description
1 polymer ?
#
loop_
_entity_poly.entity_id
_entity_poly.type
_entity_poly.pdbx_seq_one_letter_code
_entity_poly.pdbx_strand_id
1 'polypeptide(L)'
;MVEIQLSFTPEMEAAILSRRKTCTTRLEQKGEAGDTFRLKDGRVCFISCVANFKFWQIVSILYGAEGFDEPGDFTDFWNNLPGYPNHEECWGRTFPVHFFTLREER
;
A
#
# COMPACT_ATOMS: atom_id res chain seq x y z
N MET A 1 15.95 2.96 11.11
CA MET A 1 14.75 3.80 11.12
C MET A 1 15.06 5.11 10.43
N VAL A 2 14.60 5.22 9.19
CA VAL A 2 14.66 6.43 8.36
C VAL A 2 13.23 6.84 7.99
N GLU A 3 13.00 8.13 7.72
CA GLU A 3 11.75 8.60 7.12
C GLU A 3 11.84 8.47 5.60
N ILE A 4 11.04 7.59 5.01
CA ILE A 4 10.98 7.36 3.57
C ILE A 4 9.81 8.14 2.94
N GLN A 5 9.87 8.28 1.61
CA GLN A 5 8.80 8.92 0.85
C GLN A 5 7.87 7.86 0.24
N LEU A 6 6.61 7.88 0.67
CA LEU A 6 5.51 7.13 0.06
C LEU A 6 4.37 8.10 -0.24
N SER A 7 4.01 8.22 -1.51
CA SER A 7 2.89 9.05 -1.94
C SER A 7 1.59 8.24 -1.97
N PHE A 8 0.51 8.89 -1.55
CA PHE A 8 -0.84 8.35 -1.56
C PHE A 8 -1.80 9.36 -2.18
N THR A 9 -2.87 8.88 -2.81
CA THR A 9 -3.99 9.75 -3.19
C THR A 9 -4.75 10.21 -1.92
N PRO A 10 -5.49 11.31 -1.96
CA PRO A 10 -6.28 11.78 -0.80
C PRO A 10 -7.20 10.71 -0.22
N GLU A 11 -7.82 9.88 -1.07
CA GLU A 11 -8.73 8.80 -0.68
C GLU A 11 -7.99 7.69 0.07
N MET A 12 -6.78 7.35 -0.39
CA MET A 12 -5.92 6.39 0.28
C MET A 12 -5.45 6.90 1.64
N GLU A 13 -5.07 8.18 1.75
CA GLU A 13 -4.72 8.76 3.04
C GLU A 13 -5.91 8.70 4.00
N ALA A 14 -7.12 9.07 3.56
CA ALA A 14 -8.34 8.94 4.38
C ALA A 14 -8.58 7.48 4.83
N ALA A 15 -8.31 6.50 3.97
CA ALA A 15 -8.39 5.08 4.32
C ALA A 15 -7.34 4.66 5.36
N ILE A 16 -6.11 5.20 5.30
CA ILE A 16 -5.07 4.95 6.31
C ILE A 16 -5.46 5.57 7.65
N LEU A 17 -5.96 6.81 7.62
CA LEU A 17 -6.38 7.55 8.80
C LEU A 17 -7.55 6.90 9.53
N SER A 18 -8.45 6.27 8.78
CA SER A 18 -9.56 5.45 9.31
C SER A 18 -9.15 4.00 9.64
N ARG A 19 -7.86 3.67 9.54
CA ARG A 19 -7.29 2.33 9.77
C ARG A 19 -7.83 1.22 8.86
N ARG A 20 -8.50 1.58 7.77
CA ARG A 20 -9.02 0.64 6.77
C ARG A 20 -7.90 0.13 5.86
N LYS A 21 -7.00 1.03 5.45
CA LYS A 21 -5.80 0.69 4.69
C LYS A 21 -4.61 0.48 5.63
N THR A 22 -4.03 -0.71 5.61
CA THR A 22 -2.94 -1.15 6.48
C THR A 22 -1.74 -1.72 5.73
N CYS A 23 -1.83 -1.83 4.41
CA CYS A 23 -0.70 -2.14 3.56
C CYS A 23 -0.72 -1.35 2.24
N THR A 24 0.41 -1.36 1.54
CA THR A 24 0.48 -0.84 0.18
C THR A 24 1.49 -1.55 -0.73
N THR A 25 1.04 -1.85 -1.93
CA THR A 25 1.79 -2.49 -3.01
C THR A 25 2.51 -1.44 -3.84
N ARG A 26 3.76 -1.73 -4.23
CA ARG A 26 4.59 -0.84 -5.07
C ARG A 26 5.29 -1.65 -6.15
N LEU A 27 5.69 -0.99 -7.24
CA LEU A 27 6.52 -1.61 -8.29
C LEU A 27 7.92 -1.98 -7.81
N GLU A 28 8.43 -1.26 -6.81
CA GLU A 28 9.73 -1.47 -6.19
C GLU A 28 9.65 -1.24 -4.68
N GLN A 29 10.57 -1.85 -3.95
CA GLN A 29 10.62 -1.73 -2.50
C GLN A 29 11.07 -0.32 -2.10
N LYS A 30 10.33 0.30 -1.19
CA LYS A 30 10.62 1.62 -0.63
C LYS A 30 10.76 1.45 0.88
N GLY A 31 12.00 1.43 1.36
CA GLY A 31 12.33 1.23 2.77
C GLY A 31 12.23 -0.21 3.26
N GLU A 32 12.32 -0.39 4.57
CA GLU A 32 12.26 -1.67 5.25
C GLU A 32 11.45 -1.62 6.55
N ALA A 33 11.26 -2.77 7.19
CA ALA A 33 10.61 -2.83 8.49
C ALA A 33 11.40 -2.00 9.52
N GLY A 34 10.71 -1.15 10.29
CA GLY A 34 11.38 -0.20 11.16
C GLY A 34 11.42 1.23 10.62
N ASP A 35 11.21 1.43 9.32
CA ASP A 35 11.14 2.76 8.72
C ASP A 35 9.77 3.41 8.90
N THR A 36 9.71 4.72 8.64
CA THR A 36 8.49 5.52 8.79
C THR A 36 8.19 6.30 7.52
N PHE A 37 6.94 6.70 7.33
CA PHE A 37 6.55 7.66 6.31
C PHE A 37 5.50 8.60 6.88
N ARG A 38 5.38 9.79 6.27
CA ARG A 38 4.46 10.83 6.71
C ARG A 38 3.33 11.01 5.71
N LEU A 39 2.10 11.13 6.23
CA LEU A 39 0.93 11.52 5.45
C LEU A 39 0.91 13.04 5.26
N LYS A 40 0.14 13.55 4.30
CA LYS A 40 0.08 15.01 4.05
C LYS A 40 -0.33 15.85 5.25
N ASP A 41 -1.13 15.29 6.16
CA ASP A 41 -1.57 15.99 7.39
C ASP A 41 -0.53 15.97 8.53
N GLY A 42 0.65 15.41 8.28
CA GLY A 42 1.75 15.36 9.24
C GLY A 42 1.80 14.10 10.10
N ARG A 43 0.74 13.27 10.11
CA ARG A 43 0.74 12.02 10.88
C ARG A 43 1.73 11.01 10.33
N VAL A 44 2.33 10.25 11.25
CA VAL A 44 3.42 9.32 10.94
C VAL A 44 2.91 7.89 10.96
N CYS A 45 3.24 7.14 9.91
CA CYS A 45 3.03 5.69 9.84
C CYS A 45 4.37 4.96 10.00
N PHE A 46 4.32 3.78 10.60
CA PHE A 46 5.47 2.91 10.81
C PHE A 46 5.32 1.64 9.97
N ILE A 47 6.36 1.29 9.20
CA ILE A 47 6.41 0.05 8.42
C ILE A 47 6.73 -1.10 9.36
N SER A 48 5.74 -1.97 9.57
CA SER A 48 5.87 -3.14 10.44
C SER A 48 6.50 -4.34 9.73
N CYS A 49 6.28 -4.46 8.41
CA CYS A 49 6.80 -5.57 7.61
C CYS A 49 6.86 -5.17 6.13
N VAL A 50 7.81 -5.74 5.40
CA VAL A 50 7.82 -5.73 3.92
C VAL A 50 7.91 -7.17 3.45
N ALA A 51 6.96 -7.58 2.61
CA ALA A 51 6.91 -8.94 2.09
C ALA A 51 6.49 -8.95 0.62
N ASN A 52 6.90 -9.99 -0.08
CA ASN A 52 6.68 -10.13 -1.51
C ASN A 52 5.50 -11.05 -1.79
N PHE A 53 4.51 -10.56 -2.54
CA PHE A 53 3.32 -11.31 -2.90
C PHE A 53 3.15 -11.37 -4.40
N LYS A 54 2.55 -12.46 -4.90
CA LYS A 54 2.05 -12.49 -6.28
C LYS A 54 0.89 -11.51 -6.42
N PHE A 55 0.78 -10.87 -7.59
CA PHE A 55 -0.28 -9.91 -7.83
C PHE A 55 -1.68 -10.51 -7.61
N TRP A 56 -1.93 -11.73 -8.09
CA TRP A 56 -3.19 -12.42 -7.82
C TRP A 56 -3.49 -12.61 -6.33
N GLN A 57 -2.47 -12.78 -5.48
CA GLN A 57 -2.63 -12.87 -4.02
C GLN A 57 -3.02 -11.52 -3.44
N ILE A 58 -2.42 -10.43 -3.95
CA ILE A 58 -2.76 -9.07 -3.52
C ILE A 58 -4.23 -8.80 -3.83
N VAL A 59 -4.66 -9.06 -5.07
CA VAL A 59 -6.06 -8.88 -5.51
C VAL A 59 -7.01 -9.76 -4.70
N SER A 60 -6.67 -11.02 -4.43
CA SER A 60 -7.61 -11.97 -3.81
C SER A 60 -7.65 -11.91 -2.28
N ILE A 61 -6.54 -11.51 -1.64
CA ILE A 61 -6.35 -11.66 -0.18
C ILE A 61 -6.12 -10.30 0.48
N LEU A 62 -5.41 -9.38 -0.19
CA LEU A 62 -4.97 -8.12 0.41
C LEU A 62 -5.74 -6.89 -0.06
N TYR A 63 -6.70 -6.99 -0.99
CA TYR A 63 -7.49 -5.85 -1.46
C TYR A 63 -8.13 -5.05 -0.30
N GLY A 64 -8.67 -5.75 0.69
CA GLY A 64 -9.21 -5.13 1.92
C GLY A 64 -8.17 -4.36 2.72
N ALA A 65 -6.98 -4.94 2.89
CA ALA A 65 -5.87 -4.29 3.59
C ALA A 65 -5.26 -3.14 2.76
N GLU A 66 -5.41 -3.16 1.44
CA GLU A 66 -5.12 -2.04 0.54
C GLU A 66 -6.17 -0.92 0.63
N GLY A 67 -7.28 -1.15 1.34
CA GLY A 67 -8.33 -0.15 1.60
C GLY A 67 -9.53 -0.21 0.66
N PHE A 68 -9.68 -1.31 -0.11
CA PHE A 68 -10.76 -1.52 -1.08
C PHE A 68 -11.81 -2.49 -0.55
N ASP A 69 -13.07 -2.30 -0.94
CA ASP A 69 -14.17 -3.15 -0.48
C ASP A 69 -14.34 -4.40 -1.35
N GLU A 70 -13.96 -4.33 -2.63
CA GLU A 70 -13.98 -5.46 -3.55
C GLU A 70 -12.63 -5.65 -4.28
N PRO A 71 -12.28 -6.89 -4.68
CA PRO A 71 -11.09 -7.15 -5.51
C PRO A 71 -11.08 -6.37 -6.83
N GLY A 72 -12.26 -6.17 -7.44
CA GLY A 72 -12.42 -5.45 -8.71
C GLY A 72 -12.00 -3.99 -8.61
N ASP A 73 -12.38 -3.32 -7.51
CA ASP A 73 -12.00 -1.92 -7.26
C ASP A 73 -10.48 -1.75 -7.19
N PHE A 74 -9.79 -2.72 -6.59
CA PHE A 74 -8.32 -2.69 -6.54
C PHE A 74 -7.70 -2.82 -7.95
N THR A 75 -8.20 -3.74 -8.79
CA THR A 75 -7.67 -3.92 -10.14
C THR A 75 -7.98 -2.72 -11.04
N ASP A 76 -9.17 -2.13 -10.91
CA ASP A 76 -9.55 -0.93 -11.65
C ASP A 76 -8.69 0.25 -11.24
N PHE A 77 -8.49 0.44 -9.93
CA PHE A 77 -7.55 1.44 -9.43
C PHE A 77 -6.13 1.22 -9.97
N TRP A 78 -5.61 -0.01 -9.91
CA TRP A 78 -4.28 -0.35 -10.39
C TRP A 78 -4.09 -0.01 -11.87
N ASN A 79 -5.05 -0.37 -12.72
CA ASN A 79 -5.00 -0.11 -14.15
C ASN A 79 -4.99 1.39 -14.49
N ASN A 80 -5.51 2.24 -13.60
CA ASN A 80 -5.55 3.69 -13.78
C ASN A 80 -4.31 4.42 -13.21
N LEU A 81 -3.36 3.71 -12.59
CA LEU A 81 -2.13 4.31 -12.08
C LEU A 81 -1.15 4.67 -13.20
N PRO A 82 -0.71 5.94 -13.32
CA PRO A 82 0.25 6.33 -14.34
C PRO A 82 1.59 5.59 -14.20
N GLY A 83 2.05 4.98 -15.29
CA GLY A 83 3.33 4.26 -15.34
C GLY A 83 3.30 2.85 -14.73
N TYR A 84 2.14 2.37 -14.27
CA TYR A 84 1.97 0.99 -13.81
C TYR A 84 1.58 0.08 -15.00
N PRO A 85 2.09 -1.17 -15.07
CA PRO A 85 1.63 -2.14 -16.05
C PRO A 85 0.19 -2.58 -15.74
N ASN A 86 -0.55 -3.00 -16.76
CA ASN A 86 -1.92 -3.50 -16.59
C ASN A 86 -1.94 -4.73 -15.64
N HIS A 87 -3.01 -4.88 -14.89
CA HIS A 87 -3.20 -5.98 -13.95
C HIS A 87 -3.06 -7.38 -14.60
N GLU A 88 -3.46 -7.55 -15.87
CA GLU A 88 -3.32 -8.81 -16.61
C GLU A 88 -1.84 -9.19 -16.78
N GLU A 89 -0.99 -8.22 -17.12
CA GLU A 89 0.46 -8.40 -17.22
C GLU A 89 1.11 -8.64 -15.85
N CYS A 90 0.46 -8.17 -14.79
CA CYS A 90 0.92 -8.28 -13.42
C CYS A 90 0.56 -9.62 -12.77
N TRP A 91 -0.46 -10.34 -13.27
CA TRP A 91 -1.13 -11.42 -12.53
C TRP A 91 -0.17 -12.44 -11.88
N GLY A 92 0.85 -12.89 -12.62
CA GLY A 92 1.87 -13.84 -12.14
C GLY A 92 3.15 -13.22 -11.56
N ARG A 93 3.28 -11.89 -11.59
CA ARG A 93 4.45 -11.14 -11.11
C ARG A 93 4.39 -10.97 -9.60
N THR A 94 5.57 -10.76 -9.00
CA THR A 94 5.71 -10.55 -7.56
C THR A 94 5.97 -9.08 -7.29
N PHE A 95 5.31 -8.53 -6.27
CA PHE A 95 5.44 -7.14 -5.86
C PHE A 95 5.72 -7.02 -4.36
N PRO A 96 6.54 -6.05 -3.94
CA PRO A 96 6.71 -5.71 -2.53
C PRO A 96 5.46 -5.03 -1.98
N VAL A 97 4.98 -5.55 -0.86
CA VAL A 97 3.88 -5.01 -0.07
C VAL A 97 4.44 -4.54 1.27
N HIS A 98 4.22 -3.27 1.58
CA HIS A 98 4.66 -2.63 2.81
C HIS A 98 3.45 -2.61 3.76
N PHE A 99 3.52 -3.36 4.85
CA PHE A 99 2.53 -3.33 5.92
C PHE A 99 2.93 -2.24 6.90
N PHE A 100 1.94 -1.50 7.38
CA PHE A 100 2.18 -0.36 8.25
C PHE A 100 1.07 -0.15 9.26
N THR A 101 1.40 0.65 10.28
CA THR A 101 0.47 1.06 11.33
C THR A 101 0.55 2.58 11.50
N LEU A 102 -0.60 3.21 11.73
CA LEU A 102 -0.64 4.63 12.10
C LEU A 102 -0.15 4.76 13.54
N ARG A 103 0.87 5.60 13.76
CA ARG A 103 1.41 5.84 15.10
C ARG A 103 0.42 6.68 15.89
N GLU A 104 -0.02 6.18 17.04
CA GLU A 104 -0.81 6.98 17.99
C GLU A 104 0.10 8.02 18.65
N GLU A 105 -0.30 9.28 18.62
CA GLU A 105 0.28 10.30 19.50
C GLU A 105 -0.20 9.98 20.92
N ARG A 106 0.75 9.64 21.80
CA ARG A 106 0.51 9.48 23.24
C ARG A 106 0.54 10.82 23.93
#